data_AF-A0A539EBD7-F1
#
_entry.id   AF-A0A539EBD7-F1
#
_cell.length_a   1.000
_cell.length_b   1.000
_cell.length_c   1.000
_cell.angle_alpha   90.00
_cell.angle_beta   90.00
_cell.angle_gamma   90.00
#
_symmetry.space_group_name_H-M   'P 1'
#
loop_
_entity.id
_entity.type
_entity.pdbx_description
1 polymer ?
#
loop_
_entity_poly.entity_id
_entity_poly.type
_entity_poly.pdbx_seq_one_letter_code
_entity_poly.pdbx_strand_id
1 'polypeptide(L)'
;MYAGTGPNGRVFATADGASWIPVLSGLGETQVNGLTAFNGKLYAGTTPSGFIYSTADGVTWGQVLSGTGETSFYALAAHGGRLYAGSLPSARVYSTSDGAVWTPSLSGTGESQVMSLASFRGRLYAGTFPNGKLYATVDGAGWYPALQGAGETQLAALAAFGGKLYAGTVPSAKVLEL
;
A
#
# COMPACT_ATOMS: atom_id res chain seq x y z
N MET A 1 7.79 -15.41 8.37
CA MET A 1 7.55 -13.94 8.31
C MET A 1 8.46 -13.34 7.25
N TYR A 2 8.05 -12.22 6.64
CA TYR A 2 8.85 -11.49 5.64
C TYR A 2 8.99 -10.02 6.04
N ALA A 3 10.09 -9.39 5.63
CA ALA A 3 10.35 -7.98 5.86
C ALA A 3 10.97 -7.33 4.62
N GLY A 4 10.42 -6.19 4.21
CA GLY A 4 11.03 -5.31 3.22
C GLY A 4 12.00 -4.33 3.88
N THR A 5 13.06 -3.92 3.17
CA THR A 5 14.08 -3.03 3.73
C THR A 5 14.42 -1.85 2.83
N GLY A 6 14.92 -0.80 3.45
CA GLY A 6 15.73 0.25 2.82
C GLY A 6 16.93 0.60 3.72
N PRO A 7 18.12 0.95 3.17
CA PRO A 7 18.43 1.04 1.73
C PRO A 7 18.70 -0.32 1.05
N ASN A 8 18.68 -0.33 -0.28
CA ASN A 8 18.93 -1.47 -1.21
C ASN A 8 17.77 -2.43 -1.51
N GLY A 9 16.52 -2.05 -1.19
CA GLY A 9 15.32 -2.70 -1.73
C GLY A 9 15.31 -4.22 -1.64
N ARG A 10 15.53 -4.77 -0.44
CA ARG A 10 15.59 -6.23 -0.22
C ARG A 10 14.33 -6.74 0.47
N VAL A 11 14.04 -8.01 0.27
CA VAL A 11 13.09 -8.77 1.10
C VAL A 11 13.86 -9.85 1.83
N PHE A 12 13.63 -9.96 3.14
CA PHE A 12 14.14 -11.02 3.97
C PHE A 12 13.01 -11.93 4.43
N ALA A 13 13.31 -13.21 4.62
CA ALA A 13 12.41 -14.18 5.20
C ALA A 13 13.01 -14.76 6.49
N THR A 14 12.13 -15.11 7.43
CA THR A 14 12.50 -15.82 8.66
C THR A 14 11.43 -16.86 9.00
N ALA A 15 11.87 -18.00 9.54
CA ALA A 15 10.99 -19.04 10.07
C ALA A 15 10.76 -18.89 11.59
N ASP A 16 11.73 -18.32 12.30
CA ASP A 16 11.79 -18.28 13.78
C ASP A 16 11.73 -16.85 14.36
N GLY A 17 11.81 -15.81 13.53
CA GLY A 17 11.90 -14.42 13.95
C GLY A 17 13.29 -13.95 14.34
N ALA A 18 14.25 -14.87 14.51
CA ALA A 18 15.61 -14.58 14.97
C ALA A 18 16.62 -14.57 13.81
N SER A 19 16.46 -15.48 12.85
CA SER A 19 17.38 -15.68 11.73
C SER A 19 16.72 -15.24 10.42
N TRP A 20 17.35 -14.31 9.71
CA TRP A 20 16.80 -13.71 8.50
C TRP A 20 17.69 -13.96 7.29
N ILE A 21 17.10 -14.47 6.21
CA ILE A 21 17.78 -14.72 4.95
C ILE A 21 17.22 -13.82 3.85
N PRO A 22 18.09 -13.23 2.99
CA PRO A 22 17.62 -12.44 1.86
C PRO A 22 16.98 -13.34 0.80
N VAL A 23 15.76 -13.01 0.38
CA VAL A 23 14.99 -13.74 -0.66
C VAL A 23 14.67 -12.88 -1.87
N LEU A 24 14.90 -11.57 -1.79
CA LEU A 24 14.83 -10.65 -2.93
C LEU A 24 15.94 -9.61 -2.81
N SER A 25 16.70 -9.42 -3.87
CA SER A 25 17.78 -8.42 -3.94
C SER A 25 18.11 -8.08 -5.39
N GLY A 26 18.91 -7.03 -5.62
CA GLY A 26 19.43 -6.71 -6.95
C GLY A 26 18.40 -6.11 -7.92
N LEU A 27 17.27 -5.61 -7.41
CA LEU A 27 16.19 -5.06 -8.24
C LEU A 27 16.52 -3.70 -8.88
N GLY A 28 17.62 -3.05 -8.50
CA GLY A 28 17.85 -1.63 -8.79
C GLY A 28 16.98 -0.68 -7.95
N GLU A 29 16.05 -1.23 -7.16
CA GLU A 29 15.21 -0.52 -6.22
C GLU A 29 15.96 -0.24 -4.90
N THR A 30 15.69 0.91 -4.31
CA THR A 30 16.31 1.36 -3.06
C THR A 30 15.50 0.99 -1.83
N GLN A 31 14.18 0.78 -1.97
CA GLN A 31 13.29 0.46 -0.87
C GLN A 31 12.22 -0.56 -1.29
N VAL A 32 11.85 -1.43 -0.35
CA VAL A 32 10.61 -2.19 -0.39
C VAL A 32 9.69 -1.63 0.70
N ASN A 33 8.67 -0.89 0.30
CA ASN A 33 7.87 -0.06 1.20
C ASN A 33 6.57 -0.71 1.67
N GLY A 34 5.96 -1.54 0.82
CA GLY A 34 4.77 -2.30 1.17
C GLY A 34 4.96 -3.78 0.92
N LEU A 35 4.55 -4.62 1.88
CA LEU A 35 4.44 -6.07 1.73
C LEU A 35 3.01 -6.51 2.06
N THR A 36 2.40 -7.34 1.23
CA THR A 36 1.08 -7.91 1.51
C THR A 36 0.92 -9.29 0.87
N ALA A 37 0.30 -10.22 1.59
CA ALA A 37 -0.11 -11.50 1.05
C ALA A 37 -1.52 -11.40 0.45
N PHE A 38 -1.72 -11.98 -0.73
CA PHE A 38 -3.02 -12.05 -1.41
C PHE A 38 -3.06 -13.28 -2.33
N ASN A 39 -4.15 -14.06 -2.29
CA ASN A 39 -4.36 -15.25 -3.13
C ASN A 39 -3.14 -16.20 -3.21
N GLY A 40 -2.54 -16.49 -2.05
CA GLY A 40 -1.41 -17.41 -1.96
C GLY A 40 -0.07 -16.87 -2.48
N LYS A 41 0.00 -15.58 -2.80
CA LYS A 41 1.23 -14.89 -3.22
C LYS A 41 1.59 -13.77 -2.26
N LEU A 42 2.87 -13.46 -2.17
CA LEU A 42 3.38 -12.26 -1.51
C LEU A 42 3.64 -11.19 -2.57
N TYR A 43 3.28 -9.94 -2.27
CA TYR A 43 3.50 -8.78 -3.13
C TYR A 43 4.36 -7.75 -2.42
N ALA A 44 5.25 -7.12 -3.15
CA ALA A 44 6.19 -6.11 -2.67
C ALA A 44 6.14 -4.86 -3.56
N GLY A 45 5.76 -3.72 -3.00
CA GLY A 45 5.82 -2.41 -3.66
C GLY A 45 7.17 -1.72 -3.41
N THR A 46 7.75 -1.13 -4.45
CA THR A 46 9.14 -0.65 -4.43
C THR A 46 9.30 0.82 -4.84
N THR A 47 10.49 1.36 -4.57
CA THR A 47 10.96 2.71 -4.96
C THR A 47 12.41 2.59 -5.45
N PRO A 48 12.88 3.37 -6.46
CA PRO A 48 12.25 4.55 -7.05
C PRO A 48 11.50 4.33 -8.36
N SER A 49 11.49 3.12 -8.91
CA SER A 49 10.88 2.89 -10.22
C SER A 49 9.38 2.61 -10.13
N GLY A 50 8.83 2.50 -8.92
CA GLY A 50 7.41 2.27 -8.69
C GLY A 50 6.94 0.93 -9.26
N PHE A 51 7.62 -0.15 -8.91
CA PHE A 51 7.26 -1.49 -9.35
C PHE A 51 6.51 -2.26 -8.26
N ILE A 52 5.75 -3.28 -8.68
CA ILE A 52 5.25 -4.33 -7.77
C ILE A 52 5.83 -5.66 -8.23
N TYR A 53 6.47 -6.36 -7.31
CA TYR A 53 6.93 -7.73 -7.49
C TYR A 53 6.02 -8.70 -6.74
N SER A 54 5.91 -9.94 -7.22
CA SER A 54 5.18 -11.00 -6.54
C SER A 54 5.94 -12.33 -6.55
N THR A 55 5.67 -13.17 -5.56
CA THR A 55 6.19 -14.52 -5.46
C THR A 55 5.13 -15.47 -4.88
N ALA A 56 5.11 -16.72 -5.35
CA ALA A 56 4.25 -17.78 -4.82
C ALA A 56 5.00 -18.75 -3.89
N ASP A 57 6.32 -18.85 -4.05
CA ASP A 57 7.20 -19.77 -3.32
C ASP A 57 8.10 -19.06 -2.31
N GLY A 58 8.08 -17.72 -2.29
CA GLY A 58 8.95 -16.91 -1.43
C GLY A 58 10.39 -16.80 -1.95
N VAL A 59 10.71 -17.36 -3.10
CA VAL A 59 12.08 -17.46 -3.66
C VAL A 59 12.16 -16.83 -5.04
N THR A 60 11.21 -17.16 -5.91
CA THR A 60 11.15 -16.67 -7.28
C THR A 60 10.21 -15.48 -7.34
N TRP A 61 10.76 -14.30 -7.61
CA TRP A 61 9.99 -13.07 -7.70
C TRP A 61 9.86 -12.61 -9.16
N GLY A 62 8.64 -12.26 -9.54
CA GLY A 62 8.32 -11.69 -10.85
C GLY A 62 7.70 -10.30 -10.71
N GLN A 63 8.12 -9.37 -11.57
CA GLN A 63 7.51 -8.05 -11.66
C GLN A 63 6.10 -8.17 -12.27
N VAL A 64 5.09 -7.63 -11.59
CA VAL A 64 3.67 -7.72 -11.99
C VAL A 64 3.03 -6.35 -12.24
N LEU A 65 3.69 -5.26 -11.85
CA LEU A 65 3.27 -3.90 -12.20
C LEU A 65 4.49 -3.03 -12.49
N SER A 66 4.44 -2.30 -13.60
CA SER A 66 5.46 -1.35 -14.06
C SER A 66 4.92 -0.40 -15.12
N GLY A 67 5.69 0.63 -15.48
CA GLY A 67 5.33 1.53 -16.59
C GLY A 67 4.11 2.41 -16.31
N THR A 68 3.74 2.56 -15.04
CA THR A 68 2.60 3.37 -14.60
C THR A 68 2.88 4.87 -14.62
N GLY A 69 4.17 5.26 -14.63
CA GLY A 69 4.63 6.63 -14.38
C GLY A 69 4.72 6.98 -12.89
N GLU A 70 4.37 6.04 -12.01
CA GLU A 70 4.54 6.17 -10.57
C GLU A 70 5.98 5.79 -10.17
N THR A 71 6.47 6.38 -9.09
CA THR A 71 7.83 6.18 -8.56
C THR A 71 7.83 5.37 -7.26
N SER A 72 6.66 5.14 -6.65
CA SER A 72 6.54 4.27 -5.49
C SER A 72 5.17 3.64 -5.33
N PHE A 73 5.14 2.44 -4.74
CA PHE A 73 3.96 1.82 -4.15
C PHE A 73 4.20 1.58 -2.64
N TYR A 74 3.63 2.44 -1.80
CA TYR A 74 3.85 2.43 -0.34
C TYR A 74 2.86 1.54 0.41
N ALA A 75 1.60 1.62 0.03
CA ALA A 75 0.51 0.96 0.73
C ALA A 75 -0.05 -0.17 -0.12
N LEU A 76 -0.14 -1.37 0.44
CA LEU A 76 -0.85 -2.49 -0.17
C LEU A 76 -1.88 -3.03 0.82
N ALA A 77 -3.07 -3.39 0.31
CA ALA A 77 -4.11 -4.00 1.14
C ALA A 77 -5.02 -4.90 0.30
N ALA A 78 -5.38 -6.06 0.87
CA ALA A 78 -6.42 -6.91 0.31
C ALA A 78 -7.80 -6.48 0.82
N HIS A 79 -8.78 -6.40 -0.06
CA HIS A 79 -10.17 -6.10 0.26
C HIS A 79 -11.12 -6.68 -0.79
N GLY A 80 -12.26 -7.26 -0.36
CA GLY A 80 -13.31 -7.68 -1.29
C GLY A 80 -12.86 -8.63 -2.41
N GLY A 81 -11.87 -9.49 -2.15
CA GLY A 81 -11.32 -10.42 -3.16
C GLY A 81 -10.39 -9.76 -4.18
N ARG A 82 -9.89 -8.55 -3.91
CA ARG A 82 -8.94 -7.82 -4.74
C ARG A 82 -7.76 -7.34 -3.89
N LEU A 83 -6.62 -7.13 -4.54
CA LEU A 83 -5.46 -6.45 -3.96
C LEU A 83 -5.44 -5.02 -4.49
N TYR A 84 -5.12 -4.06 -3.61
CA TYR A 84 -5.00 -2.65 -3.92
C TYR A 84 -3.60 -2.15 -3.58
N ALA A 85 -3.08 -1.23 -4.38
CA ALA A 85 -1.77 -0.60 -4.19
C ALA A 85 -1.86 0.92 -4.37
N GLY A 86 -1.47 1.66 -3.35
CA GLY A 86 -1.43 3.12 -3.32
C GLY A 86 -0.09 3.68 -3.78
N SER A 87 -0.12 4.72 -4.61
CA SER A 87 1.06 5.20 -5.35
C SER A 87 1.52 6.63 -5.02
N LEU A 88 2.71 6.96 -5.52
CA LEU A 88 3.32 8.30 -5.67
C LEU A 88 3.88 8.40 -7.10
N PRO A 89 3.81 9.55 -7.80
CA PRO A 89 3.43 10.86 -7.30
C PRO A 89 2.01 11.31 -7.61
N SER A 90 1.16 10.44 -8.16
CA SER A 90 -0.17 10.85 -8.62
C SER A 90 -1.30 10.49 -7.66
N ALA A 91 -0.99 9.98 -6.45
CA ALA A 91 -1.96 9.45 -5.49
C ALA A 91 -3.01 8.52 -6.12
N ARG A 92 -2.58 7.60 -6.98
CA ARG A 92 -3.48 6.61 -7.59
C ARG A 92 -3.59 5.39 -6.67
N VAL A 93 -4.74 4.72 -6.74
CA VAL A 93 -4.86 3.34 -6.26
C VAL A 93 -5.00 2.44 -7.48
N TYR A 94 -4.16 1.43 -7.60
CA TYR A 94 -4.29 0.36 -8.58
C TYR A 94 -4.91 -0.86 -7.90
N SER A 95 -5.71 -1.64 -8.64
CA SER A 95 -6.32 -2.86 -8.13
C SER A 95 -6.14 -4.04 -9.06
N THR A 96 -6.12 -5.25 -8.52
CA THR A 96 -6.09 -6.51 -9.27
C THR A 96 -6.90 -7.58 -8.55
N SER A 97 -7.55 -8.47 -9.30
CA SER A 97 -8.24 -9.66 -8.75
C SER A 97 -7.39 -10.93 -8.87
N ASP A 98 -6.44 -10.98 -9.81
CA ASP A 98 -5.66 -12.16 -10.16
C ASP A 98 -4.15 -12.00 -9.93
N GLY A 99 -3.70 -10.78 -9.64
CA GLY A 99 -2.30 -10.44 -9.47
C GLY A 99 -1.53 -10.23 -10.78
N ALA A 100 -2.16 -10.38 -11.94
CA ALA A 100 -1.55 -10.27 -13.25
C ALA A 100 -1.98 -8.98 -13.96
N VAL A 101 -3.26 -8.64 -13.90
CA VAL A 101 -3.80 -7.42 -14.52
C VAL A 101 -4.13 -6.40 -13.44
N TRP A 102 -3.49 -5.24 -13.54
CA TRP A 102 -3.70 -4.12 -12.63
C TRP A 102 -4.40 -2.97 -13.35
N THR A 103 -5.45 -2.43 -12.74
CA THR A 103 -6.20 -1.30 -13.29
C THR A 103 -6.29 -0.16 -12.27
N PRO A 104 -6.26 1.12 -12.71
CA PRO A 104 -6.55 2.23 -11.82
C PRO A 104 -7.95 2.10 -11.22
N SER A 105 -8.05 2.32 -9.91
CA SER A 105 -9.27 2.25 -9.09
C SER A 105 -9.59 3.60 -8.46
N LEU A 106 -8.57 4.38 -8.07
CA LEU A 106 -8.71 5.77 -7.61
C LEU A 106 -7.73 6.65 -8.40
N SER A 107 -8.19 7.84 -8.82
CA SER A 107 -7.38 8.84 -9.51
C SER A 107 -8.00 10.23 -9.35
N GLY A 108 -7.29 11.28 -9.78
CA GLY A 108 -7.84 12.65 -9.82
C GLY A 108 -8.14 13.26 -8.45
N THR A 109 -7.49 12.79 -7.40
CA THR A 109 -7.71 13.22 -6.01
C THR A 109 -7.18 14.64 -5.71
N GLY A 110 -6.32 15.17 -6.59
CA GLY A 110 -5.52 16.38 -6.35
C GLY A 110 -4.43 16.19 -5.29
N GLU A 111 -4.17 14.95 -4.87
CA GLU A 111 -3.15 14.56 -3.90
C GLU A 111 -1.92 14.01 -4.65
N SER A 112 -0.79 13.90 -3.97
CA SER A 112 0.44 13.35 -4.55
C SER A 112 0.76 11.93 -4.07
N GLN A 113 0.24 11.51 -2.92
CA GLN A 113 0.52 10.19 -2.36
C GLN A 113 -0.74 9.52 -1.81
N VAL A 114 -0.86 8.21 -2.01
CA VAL A 114 -1.67 7.33 -1.16
C VAL A 114 -0.74 6.69 -0.15
N MET A 115 -0.83 7.14 1.09
CA MET A 115 0.09 6.78 2.17
C MET A 115 -0.32 5.51 2.90
N SER A 116 -1.62 5.26 2.99
CA SER A 116 -2.16 4.14 3.75
C SER A 116 -3.39 3.56 3.07
N LEU A 117 -3.54 2.25 3.19
CA LEU A 117 -4.71 1.50 2.77
C LEU A 117 -5.13 0.57 3.92
N ALA A 118 -6.42 0.56 4.27
CA ALA A 118 -6.94 -0.31 5.32
C ALA A 118 -8.34 -0.82 5.00
N SER A 119 -8.54 -2.13 5.13
CA SER A 119 -9.85 -2.75 5.06
C SER A 119 -10.50 -2.74 6.45
N PHE A 120 -11.70 -2.17 6.56
CA PHE A 120 -12.45 -2.11 7.81
C PHE A 120 -13.96 -2.12 7.56
N ARG A 121 -14.69 -2.97 8.27
CA ARG A 121 -16.17 -3.08 8.22
C ARG A 121 -16.76 -3.05 6.80
N GLY A 122 -16.21 -3.86 5.91
CA GLY A 122 -16.70 -4.00 4.54
C GLY A 122 -16.38 -2.82 3.62
N ARG A 123 -15.43 -1.96 4.02
CA ARG A 123 -14.90 -0.88 3.18
C ARG A 123 -13.39 -0.90 3.14
N LEU A 124 -12.83 -0.41 2.05
CA LEU A 124 -11.41 -0.05 1.94
C LEU A 124 -11.28 1.46 2.08
N TYR A 125 -10.32 1.90 2.88
CA TYR A 125 -10.00 3.29 3.13
C TYR A 125 -8.61 3.62 2.57
N ALA A 126 -8.46 4.81 2.00
CA ALA A 126 -7.20 5.34 1.47
C ALA A 126 -6.90 6.72 2.06
N GLY A 127 -5.81 6.81 2.84
CA GLY A 127 -5.30 8.06 3.39
C GLY A 127 -4.27 8.69 2.45
N THR A 128 -4.36 10.01 2.23
CA THR A 128 -3.54 10.71 1.24
C THR A 128 -2.71 11.86 1.80
N PHE A 129 -1.77 12.36 0.99
CA PHE A 129 -0.96 13.57 1.20
C PHE A 129 -0.93 14.39 -0.10
N PRO A 130 -0.95 15.74 -0.07
CA PRO A 130 -0.60 16.59 1.07
C PRO A 130 -1.72 17.23 1.89
N ASN A 131 -2.98 16.92 1.61
CA ASN A 131 -4.09 17.57 2.32
C ASN A 131 -4.83 16.63 3.27
N GLY A 132 -4.23 15.49 3.63
CA GLY A 132 -4.78 14.57 4.62
C GLY A 132 -6.19 14.06 4.30
N LYS A 133 -6.53 13.87 3.02
CA LYS A 133 -7.87 13.38 2.63
C LYS A 133 -7.99 11.89 2.92
N LEU A 134 -9.20 11.48 3.28
CA LEU A 134 -9.57 10.07 3.40
C LEU A 134 -10.62 9.75 2.34
N TYR A 135 -10.33 8.74 1.52
CA TYR A 135 -11.31 8.17 0.61
C TYR A 135 -11.74 6.79 1.12
N ALA A 136 -12.99 6.41 0.85
CA ALA A 136 -13.50 5.08 1.14
C ALA A 136 -14.19 4.50 -0.09
N THR A 137 -14.21 3.17 -0.19
CA THR A 137 -14.93 2.42 -1.21
C THR A 137 -15.43 1.10 -0.63
N VAL A 138 -16.50 0.55 -1.19
CA VAL A 138 -17.01 -0.80 -0.85
C VAL A 138 -16.39 -1.85 -1.78
N ASP A 139 -16.11 -1.50 -3.03
CA ASP A 139 -15.77 -2.46 -4.09
C ASP A 139 -14.59 -2.03 -4.97
N GLY A 140 -14.06 -0.80 -4.79
CA GLY A 140 -13.01 -0.23 -5.62
C GLY A 140 -13.48 0.36 -6.96
N ALA A 141 -14.78 0.36 -7.25
CA ALA A 141 -15.33 1.02 -8.43
C ALA A 141 -15.81 2.45 -8.11
N GLY A 142 -16.41 2.64 -6.93
CA GLY A 142 -16.87 3.94 -6.45
C GLY A 142 -16.13 4.37 -5.19
N TRP A 143 -15.19 5.32 -5.34
CA TRP A 143 -14.56 5.97 -4.19
C TRP A 143 -15.29 7.26 -3.83
N TYR A 144 -15.49 7.49 -2.55
CA TYR A 144 -16.09 8.72 -2.03
C TYR A 144 -15.24 9.29 -0.89
N PRO A 145 -15.23 10.62 -0.70
CA PRO A 145 -14.54 11.23 0.44
C PRO A 145 -15.21 10.80 1.74
N ALA A 146 -14.44 10.21 2.65
CA ALA A 146 -14.87 9.84 4.01
C ALA A 146 -14.47 10.91 5.04
N LEU A 147 -13.39 11.66 4.78
CA LEU A 147 -12.98 12.82 5.56
C LEU A 147 -12.28 13.83 4.63
N GLN A 148 -12.69 15.09 4.71
CA GLN A 148 -12.03 16.21 4.05
C GLN A 148 -11.69 17.29 5.08
N GLY A 149 -10.49 17.87 4.99
CA GLY A 149 -10.18 19.13 5.65
C GLY A 149 -10.11 19.06 7.18
N ALA A 150 -9.53 18.00 7.75
CA ALA A 150 -9.31 17.89 9.20
C ALA A 150 -8.29 18.91 9.77
N GLY A 151 -7.74 19.81 8.94
CA GLY A 151 -6.63 20.69 9.31
C GLY A 151 -5.28 19.97 9.43
N GLU A 152 -5.23 18.71 9.01
CA GLU A 152 -4.05 17.84 9.02
C GLU A 152 -3.55 17.66 7.58
N THR A 153 -2.24 17.53 7.40
CA THR A 153 -1.63 17.42 6.07
C THR A 153 -1.40 15.97 5.63
N GLN A 154 -1.38 15.02 6.57
CA GLN A 154 -1.18 13.59 6.25
C GLN A 154 -2.08 12.70 7.08
N LEU A 155 -2.61 11.64 6.46
CA LEU A 155 -3.09 10.44 7.13
C LEU A 155 -2.08 9.31 6.89
N ALA A 156 -1.02 9.31 7.70
CA ALA A 156 0.18 8.51 7.48
C ALA A 156 -0.04 7.01 7.72
N ALA A 157 -0.95 6.67 8.63
CA ALA A 157 -1.28 5.28 8.95
C ALA A 157 -2.77 5.15 9.25
N LEU A 158 -3.34 4.01 8.84
CA LEU A 158 -4.69 3.59 9.18
C LEU A 158 -4.61 2.23 9.89
N ALA A 159 -5.27 2.09 11.03
CA ALA A 159 -5.26 0.86 11.80
C ALA A 159 -6.65 0.57 12.38
N ALA A 160 -7.12 -0.66 12.24
CA ALA A 160 -8.34 -1.13 12.87
C ALA A 160 -8.00 -1.75 14.24
N PHE A 161 -8.64 -1.26 15.32
CA PHE A 161 -8.46 -1.79 16.66
C PHE A 161 -9.74 -1.62 17.48
N GLY A 162 -10.10 -2.61 18.30
CA GLY A 162 -11.26 -2.49 19.20
C GLY A 162 -12.60 -2.19 18.51
N GLY A 163 -12.77 -2.59 17.24
CA GLY A 163 -13.98 -2.30 16.47
C GLY A 163 -14.08 -0.85 15.97
N LYS A 164 -12.97 -0.12 15.94
CA LYS A 164 -12.85 1.26 15.45
C LYS A 164 -11.72 1.36 14.42
N LEU A 165 -11.78 2.37 13.56
CA LEU A 165 -10.69 2.71 12.65
C LEU A 165 -9.97 3.95 13.19
N TYR A 166 -8.64 3.89 13.22
CA TYR A 166 -7.81 4.98 13.70
C TYR A 166 -6.92 5.50 12.58
N ALA A 167 -6.75 6.81 12.51
CA ALA A 167 -5.82 7.47 11.60
C ALA A 167 -4.76 8.25 12.37
N GLY A 168 -3.49 7.97 12.08
CA GLY A 168 -2.37 8.77 12.57
C GLY A 168 -2.15 9.99 11.67
N THR A 169 -2.15 11.19 12.24
CA THR A 169 -2.08 12.45 11.49
C THR A 169 -0.75 13.17 11.64
N VAL A 170 -0.36 13.93 10.62
CA VAL A 170 0.80 14.84 10.64
C VAL A 170 0.30 16.22 10.19
N PRO A 171 0.78 17.34 10.78
CA PRO A 171 1.88 17.43 11.76
C PRO A 171 1.46 17.26 13.21
N SER A 172 0.17 17.25 13.55
CA SER A 172 -0.24 17.34 14.96
C SER A 172 -0.05 16.04 15.76
N ALA A 173 0.37 14.94 15.10
CA ALA A 173 0.58 13.62 15.71
C ALA A 173 -0.65 13.10 16.45
N LYS A 174 -1.86 13.47 16.00
CA LYS A 174 -3.11 13.00 16.59
C LYS A 174 -3.47 11.62 16.07
N VAL A 175 -4.22 10.90 16.90
CA VAL A 175 -4.96 9.71 16.50
C VAL A 175 -6.42 10.10 16.37
N LEU A 176 -6.93 10.13 15.15
CA LEU A 176 -8.35 10.34 14.88
C LEU A 176 -9.07 9.00 14.91
N GLU A 177 -10.20 8.94 15.61
CA GLU A 177 -11.16 7.84 15.49
C GLU A 177 -12.13 8.15 14.34
N LEU A 178 -12.32 7.19 13.43
CA LEU A 178 -13.12 7.30 12.21
C LEU A 178 -14.35 6.38 12.23
#